data_AF-A0A2Z6PJF8-F1
#
_entry.id   AF-A0A2Z6PJF8-F1
#
_cell.length_a   1.000
_cell.length_b   1.000
_cell.length_c   1.000
_cell.angle_alpha   90.00
_cell.angle_beta   90.00
_cell.angle_gamma   90.00
#
_symmetry.space_group_name_H-M   'P 1'
#
loop_
_entity.id
_entity.type
_entity.pdbx_description
1 polymer ?
#
loop_
_entity_poly.entity_id
_entity_poly.type
_entity_poly.pdbx_seq_one_letter_code
_entity_poly.pdbx_strand_id
1 'polypeptide(L)'
;MKMMIIECCVCRSTTRVCATLPQTKYPCNITRRPLSLSLISTTFSALIFSLTTPQPSSSSPLPSSKFPIAEFSELPNSGGVKALELLVGSGEVPKDGDQVEIHYYGRLAAKQGWRFDSTYDHKDENGDPNPFVFVLGSGKVITGIDEAVRSMKVGGICRVVIPPSLGYQNTSQEPIPPNKMHNPNKMHKHYKFLLDAS
;
A
#
# COMPACT_ATOMS: atom_id res chain seq x y z
N MET A 1 -17.92 4.93 17.49
CA MET A 1 -16.71 5.39 16.78
C MET A 1 -15.59 4.38 17.03
N LYS A 2 -15.14 3.65 16.01
CA LYS A 2 -14.22 2.50 16.16
C LYS A 2 -13.00 2.68 15.27
N MET A 3 -11.83 2.31 15.79
CA MET A 3 -10.57 2.32 15.04
C MET A 3 -10.60 1.20 13.99
N MET A 4 -10.07 1.49 12.80
CA MET A 4 -10.07 0.57 11.66
C MET A 4 -8.65 0.19 11.30
N ILE A 5 -8.47 -1.05 10.82
CA ILE A 5 -7.22 -1.54 10.27
C ILE A 5 -7.49 -1.92 8.83
N ILE A 6 -6.79 -1.27 7.90
CA ILE A 6 -6.91 -1.53 6.47
C ILE A 6 -5.54 -1.90 5.95
N GLU A 7 -5.44 -2.99 5.22
CA GLU A 7 -4.26 -3.26 4.40
C GLU A 7 -4.59 -2.88 2.98
N CYS A 8 -3.78 -2.02 2.38
CA CYS A 8 -3.97 -1.52 1.03
C CYS A 8 -2.71 -1.72 0.20
N CYS A 9 -2.92 -1.97 -1.09
CA CYS A 9 -1.89 -2.03 -2.11
C CYS A 9 -2.27 -1.06 -3.23
N VAL A 10 -1.34 -0.19 -3.63
CA VAL A 10 -1.56 0.74 -4.74
C VAL A 10 -1.08 0.09 -6.03
N CYS A 11 -1.99 -0.32 -6.90
CA CYS A 11 -1.66 -1.03 -8.13
C CYS A 11 -1.19 -0.06 -9.23
N ARG A 12 -1.83 1.11 -9.31
CA ARG A 12 -1.59 2.08 -10.37
C ARG A 12 -1.92 3.50 -9.91
N SER A 13 -1.16 4.47 -10.42
CA SER A 13 -1.50 5.89 -10.43
C SER A 13 -1.39 6.39 -11.86
N THR A 14 -2.44 7.01 -12.38
CA THR A 14 -2.39 7.64 -13.70
C THR A 14 -2.61 9.14 -13.53
N THR A 15 -1.59 9.94 -13.84
CA THR A 15 -1.72 11.39 -13.93
C THR A 15 -2.68 11.74 -15.04
N ARG A 16 -3.66 12.62 -14.76
CA ARG A 16 -4.56 13.15 -15.79
C ARG A 16 -3.75 13.99 -16.79
N VAL A 17 -3.24 13.34 -17.83
CA VAL A 17 -3.01 14.02 -19.11
C VAL A 17 -4.33 13.93 -19.87
N CYS A 18 -4.89 15.09 -20.18
CA CYS A 18 -6.01 15.21 -21.09
C CYS A 18 -5.57 14.70 -22.47
N ALA A 19 -5.85 13.44 -22.80
CA ALA A 19 -6.10 12.94 -24.16
C ALA A 19 -6.25 11.42 -24.15
N THR A 20 -7.32 10.98 -24.79
CA THR A 20 -7.68 9.62 -25.20
C THR A 20 -6.50 8.82 -25.74
N LEU A 21 -6.16 7.67 -25.12
CA LEU A 21 -5.52 6.55 -25.83
C LEU A 21 -6.07 5.20 -25.32
N PRO A 22 -6.25 4.21 -26.23
CA PRO A 22 -6.97 2.98 -25.95
C PRO A 22 -6.12 2.00 -25.12
N GLN A 23 -6.82 1.24 -24.27
CA GLN A 23 -6.29 0.15 -23.45
C GLN A 23 -5.69 -0.97 -24.33
N THR A 24 -4.40 -0.90 -24.64
CA THR A 24 -3.67 -2.08 -25.10
C THR A 24 -3.23 -2.87 -23.88
N LYS A 25 -3.94 -3.99 -23.68
CA LYS A 25 -3.61 -5.10 -22.79
C LYS A 25 -2.11 -5.39 -22.86
N TYR A 26 -1.42 -5.34 -21.72
CA TYR A 26 -0.09 -5.93 -21.59
C TYR A 26 -0.26 -7.39 -21.13
N PRO A 27 -0.11 -8.39 -22.02
CA PRO A 27 0.09 -9.76 -21.56
C PRO A 27 1.47 -9.84 -20.89
N CYS A 28 1.50 -10.26 -19.63
CA CYS A 28 2.74 -10.52 -18.93
C CYS A 28 3.37 -11.81 -19.50
N ASN A 29 4.29 -11.67 -20.45
CA ASN A 29 5.07 -12.79 -20.97
C ASN A 29 6.30 -13.03 -20.08
N ILE A 30 6.21 -14.05 -19.22
CA ILE A 30 7.35 -14.64 -18.51
C ILE A 30 8.36 -15.15 -19.54
N THR A 31 9.43 -14.39 -19.77
CA THR A 31 10.56 -14.84 -20.57
C THR A 31 11.63 -15.39 -19.63
N ARG A 32 11.79 -16.72 -19.62
CA ARG A 32 12.84 -17.44 -18.89
C ARG A 32 14.21 -17.04 -19.43
N ARG A 33 15.08 -16.52 -18.56
CA ARG A 33 16.48 -16.21 -18.87
C ARG A 33 17.28 -17.51 -19.06
N PRO A 34 18.04 -17.71 -20.14
CA PRO A 34 18.95 -18.84 -20.25
C PRO A 34 20.22 -18.61 -19.42
N LEU A 35 20.59 -19.61 -18.61
CA LEU A 35 21.90 -19.74 -17.97
C LEU A 35 22.98 -19.82 -19.06
N SER A 36 23.97 -18.94 -19.01
CA SER A 36 25.21 -19.07 -19.77
C SER A 36 26.37 -19.21 -18.79
N LEU A 37 27.05 -20.36 -18.86
CA LEU A 37 28.25 -20.72 -18.11
C LEU A 37 29.48 -20.26 -18.88
N SER A 38 30.37 -19.50 -18.25
CA SER A 38 31.75 -19.34 -18.73
C SER A 38 32.74 -19.36 -17.55
N LEU A 39 33.56 -20.42 -17.56
CA LEU A 39 34.78 -20.65 -16.78
C LEU A 39 35.96 -19.98 -17.50
N ILE A 40 36.88 -19.30 -16.79
CA ILE A 40 38.34 -19.11 -17.04
C ILE A 40 38.90 -18.41 -15.77
N SER A 41 39.65 -19.07 -14.86
CA SER A 41 41.10 -19.35 -14.78
C SER A 41 42.04 -18.21 -14.30
N THR A 42 42.43 -18.32 -13.02
CA THR A 42 43.79 -18.22 -12.39
C THR A 42 44.80 -17.07 -12.64
N THR A 43 45.20 -16.48 -11.50
CA THR A 43 46.57 -16.11 -10.99
C THR A 43 47.41 -14.99 -11.59
N PHE A 44 47.83 -14.05 -10.72
CA PHE A 44 49.13 -13.31 -10.56
C PHE A 44 48.78 -11.94 -9.95
N SER A 45 49.49 -11.26 -9.03
CA SER A 45 50.76 -11.43 -8.34
C SER A 45 50.71 -10.50 -7.12
N ALA A 46 51.35 -10.89 -6.02
CA ALA A 46 51.68 -9.97 -4.94
C ALA A 46 52.69 -8.91 -5.41
N LEU A 47 52.61 -7.68 -4.89
CA LEU A 47 53.77 -6.87 -4.48
C LEU A 47 53.32 -5.64 -3.68
N ILE A 48 54.15 -5.34 -2.69
CA ILE A 48 53.98 -4.49 -1.51
C ILE A 48 54.44 -3.06 -1.81
N PHE A 49 53.74 -2.05 -1.29
CA PHE A 49 54.25 -0.73 -0.86
C PHE A 49 53.02 0.04 -0.32
N SER A 50 52.97 0.78 0.78
CA SER A 50 53.89 1.12 1.86
C SER A 50 53.19 2.22 2.70
N LEU A 51 53.60 2.37 3.96
CA LEU A 51 53.40 3.52 4.86
C LEU A 51 52.01 3.76 5.50
N THR A 52 51.96 3.29 6.75
CA THR A 52 51.38 3.93 7.94
C THR A 52 51.07 5.43 7.80
N THR A 53 49.79 5.77 7.95
CA THR A 53 49.35 7.08 8.47
C THR A 53 48.57 6.83 9.78
N PRO A 54 48.84 7.57 10.86
CA PRO A 54 48.07 7.45 12.09
C PRO A 54 46.70 8.13 11.91
N GLN A 55 45.62 7.35 12.06
CA GLN A 55 44.27 7.89 12.07
C GLN A 55 44.05 8.76 13.33
N PRO A 56 43.61 10.02 13.21
CA PRO A 56 43.02 10.72 14.34
C PRO A 56 41.70 10.04 14.70
N SER A 57 41.52 9.76 15.98
CA SER A 57 40.30 9.28 16.60
C SER A 57 39.17 10.29 16.38
N SER A 58 38.35 10.09 15.35
CA SER A 58 37.00 10.63 15.28
C SER A 58 36.04 9.52 15.65
N SER A 59 35.59 9.56 16.90
CA SER A 59 34.46 8.78 17.41
C SER A 59 33.20 9.11 16.61
N SER A 60 33.02 8.42 15.49
CA SER A 60 31.79 8.44 14.71
C SER A 60 30.94 7.27 15.19
N PRO A 61 29.70 7.49 15.69
CA PRO A 61 28.85 6.39 16.12
C PRO A 61 28.57 5.47 14.94
N LEU A 62 28.85 4.18 15.13
CA LEU A 62 28.56 3.10 14.18
C LEU A 62 27.08 3.19 13.74
N PRO A 63 26.76 3.18 12.43
CA PRO A 63 25.40 2.90 12.01
C PRO A 63 25.14 1.42 12.33
N SER A 64 24.50 1.19 13.47
CA SER A 64 23.93 -0.09 13.82
C SER A 64 23.04 -0.55 12.67
N SER A 65 23.37 -1.71 12.11
CA SER A 65 22.51 -2.53 11.27
C SER A 65 21.07 -2.55 11.82
N LYS A 66 20.19 -1.74 11.22
CA LYS A 66 18.76 -1.76 11.47
C LYS A 66 18.16 -2.78 10.51
N PHE A 67 17.95 -4.00 10.97
CA PHE A 67 16.78 -4.73 10.49
C PHE A 67 15.57 -3.92 10.97
N PRO A 68 14.75 -3.34 10.08
CA PRO A 68 13.61 -2.56 10.53
C PRO A 68 12.66 -3.50 11.24
N ILE A 69 12.51 -3.30 12.55
CA ILE A 69 11.35 -3.81 13.28
C ILE A 69 10.15 -3.19 12.55
N ALA A 70 9.24 -4.04 12.08
CA ALA A 70 8.01 -3.64 11.41
C ALA A 70 7.10 -2.94 12.43
N GLU A 71 7.36 -1.65 12.67
CA GLU A 71 6.64 -0.79 13.61
C GLU A 71 5.74 0.21 12.85
N PHE A 72 4.59 0.53 13.44
CA PHE A 72 3.72 1.56 12.90
C PHE A 72 4.32 2.94 13.11
N SER A 73 4.45 3.72 12.04
CA SER A 73 4.78 5.15 12.10
C SER A 73 3.52 5.99 11.91
N GLU A 74 3.41 7.11 12.63
CA GLU A 74 2.34 8.08 12.37
C GLU A 74 2.65 8.86 11.09
N LEU A 75 1.65 9.02 10.22
CA LEU A 75 1.79 9.81 9.00
C LEU A 75 1.71 11.30 9.36
N PRO A 76 2.67 12.13 8.90
CA PRO A 76 2.68 13.56 9.21
C PRO A 76 1.45 14.26 8.63
N ASN A 77 0.87 15.19 9.38
CA ASN A 77 -0.32 15.97 8.99
C ASN A 77 -1.58 15.15 8.67
N SER A 78 -1.57 13.84 8.94
CA SER A 78 -2.69 12.96 8.63
C SER A 78 -3.83 13.00 9.65
N GLY A 79 -3.68 13.72 10.77
CA GLY A 79 -4.64 13.70 11.87
C GLY A 79 -4.63 12.41 12.72
N GLY A 80 -3.56 11.62 12.64
CA GLY A 80 -3.32 10.44 13.49
C GLY A 80 -3.44 9.09 12.80
N VAL A 81 -3.38 9.04 11.46
CA VAL A 81 -3.26 7.78 10.71
C VAL A 81 -1.89 7.17 10.99
N LYS A 82 -1.85 5.90 11.36
CA LYS A 82 -0.60 5.15 11.49
C LYS A 82 -0.43 4.21 10.32
N ALA A 83 0.77 4.13 9.76
CA ALA A 83 1.10 3.24 8.66
C ALA A 83 2.25 2.31 9.05
N LEU A 84 2.12 1.05 8.68
CA LEU A 84 3.18 0.07 8.68
C LEU A 84 3.41 -0.35 7.23
N GLU A 85 4.56 0.01 6.69
CA GLU A 85 4.96 -0.38 5.34
C GLU A 85 5.40 -1.85 5.35
N LEU A 86 4.62 -2.70 4.66
CA LEU A 86 4.92 -4.13 4.54
C LEU A 86 5.79 -4.39 3.31
N LEU A 87 5.58 -3.61 2.25
CA LEU A 87 6.36 -3.65 1.02
C LEU A 87 6.46 -2.24 0.44
N VAL A 88 7.69 -1.77 0.24
CA VAL A 88 7.97 -0.47 -0.37
C VAL A 88 7.73 -0.57 -1.88
N GLY A 89 6.85 0.27 -2.40
CA GLY A 89 6.58 0.34 -3.84
C GLY A 89 7.77 0.94 -4.62
N SER A 90 7.92 0.53 -5.88
CA SER A 90 8.96 1.05 -6.78
C SER A 90 8.46 2.11 -7.76
N GLY A 91 7.14 2.33 -7.82
CA GLY A 91 6.53 3.30 -8.72
C GLY A 91 6.45 4.71 -8.16
N GLU A 92 5.74 5.58 -8.87
CA GLU A 92 5.54 6.97 -8.49
C GLU A 92 4.68 7.10 -7.23
N VAL A 93 4.86 8.22 -6.52
CA VAL A 93 3.98 8.60 -5.41
C VAL A 93 2.76 9.30 -6.01
N PRO A 94 1.53 8.80 -5.78
CA PRO A 94 0.30 9.42 -6.27
C PRO A 94 0.14 10.86 -5.76
N LYS A 95 -0.40 11.73 -6.62
CA LYS A 95 -0.67 13.14 -6.30
C LYS A 95 -2.16 13.44 -6.34
N ASP A 96 -2.58 14.51 -5.68
CA ASP A 96 -3.97 14.93 -5.69
C ASP A 96 -4.45 15.16 -7.13
N GLY A 97 -5.62 14.61 -7.47
CA GLY A 97 -6.17 14.62 -8.83
C GLY A 97 -5.82 13.40 -9.69
N ASP A 98 -4.83 12.60 -9.29
CA ASP A 98 -4.50 11.34 -9.96
C ASP A 98 -5.64 10.33 -9.79
N GLN A 99 -5.86 9.51 -10.82
CA GLN A 99 -6.71 8.33 -10.69
C GLN A 99 -5.86 7.18 -10.15
N VAL A 100 -6.27 6.66 -9.00
CA VAL A 100 -5.58 5.58 -8.29
C VAL A 100 -6.43 4.32 -8.27
N GLU A 101 -5.77 3.18 -8.41
CA GLU A 101 -6.36 1.86 -8.31
C GLU A 101 -5.75 1.14 -7.12
N ILE A 102 -6.58 0.73 -6.16
CA ILE A 102 -6.11 0.04 -4.96
C ILE A 102 -6.81 -1.30 -4.77
N HIS A 103 -6.07 -2.29 -4.28
CA HIS A 103 -6.66 -3.42 -3.57
C HIS A 103 -6.60 -3.16 -2.08
N TYR A 104 -7.64 -3.58 -1.36
CA TYR A 104 -7.63 -3.48 0.08
C TYR A 104 -8.45 -4.59 0.73
N TYR A 105 -8.16 -4.84 2.00
CA TYR A 105 -9.09 -5.48 2.91
C TYR A 105 -9.18 -4.67 4.20
N GLY A 106 -10.40 -4.53 4.71
CA GLY A 106 -10.69 -3.73 5.90
C GLY A 106 -11.24 -4.56 7.04
N ARG A 107 -10.76 -4.29 8.27
CA ARG A 107 -11.30 -4.83 9.51
C ARG A 107 -11.41 -3.79 10.61
N LEU A 108 -12.28 -4.03 11.58
CA LEU A 108 -12.36 -3.22 12.79
C LEU A 108 -11.26 -3.66 13.78
N ALA A 109 -10.60 -2.72 14.46
CA ALA A 109 -9.69 -3.06 15.55
C ALA A 109 -10.45 -3.63 16.76
N ALA A 110 -11.67 -3.14 16.99
CA ALA A 110 -12.61 -3.69 17.95
C ALA A 110 -13.34 -4.93 17.39
N LYS A 111 -14.25 -5.52 18.18
CA LYS A 111 -15.08 -6.67 17.75
C LYS A 111 -14.25 -7.85 17.17
N GLN A 112 -13.15 -8.18 17.84
CA GLN A 112 -12.28 -9.31 17.47
C GLN A 112 -11.72 -9.25 16.03
N GLY A 113 -11.42 -8.05 15.51
CA GLY A 113 -10.79 -7.97 14.18
C GLY A 113 -11.75 -8.20 13.04
N TRP A 114 -13.06 -8.00 13.24
CA TRP A 114 -14.08 -8.38 12.25
C TRP A 114 -13.91 -7.64 10.91
N ARG A 115 -13.87 -8.41 9.83
CA ARG A 115 -13.74 -7.95 8.44
C ARG A 115 -15.06 -7.33 7.97
N PHE A 116 -14.97 -6.18 7.31
CA PHE A 116 -16.15 -5.48 6.79
C PHE A 116 -16.23 -5.34 5.28
N ASP A 117 -15.08 -5.23 4.59
CA ASP A 117 -15.03 -5.09 3.14
C ASP A 117 -13.67 -5.55 2.60
N SER A 118 -13.63 -5.94 1.33
CA SER A 118 -12.41 -6.34 0.64
C SER A 118 -12.62 -6.41 -0.87
N THR A 119 -11.69 -5.80 -1.61
CA THR A 119 -11.66 -5.94 -3.09
C THR A 119 -11.42 -7.37 -3.54
N TYR A 120 -10.86 -8.22 -2.69
CA TYR A 120 -10.55 -9.60 -3.04
C TYR A 120 -11.80 -10.50 -3.13
N ASP A 121 -12.91 -10.09 -2.50
CA ASP A 121 -14.19 -10.82 -2.56
C ASP A 121 -14.96 -10.55 -3.86
N HIS A 122 -14.55 -9.53 -4.61
CA HIS A 122 -15.17 -9.12 -5.86
C HIS A 122 -14.27 -9.54 -7.02
N LYS A 123 -14.74 -10.51 -7.80
CA LYS A 123 -14.01 -11.04 -8.95
C LYS A 123 -14.66 -10.59 -10.26
N ASP A 124 -13.83 -10.38 -11.27
CA ASP A 124 -14.27 -10.13 -12.63
C ASP A 124 -14.68 -11.45 -13.31
N GLU A 125 -15.06 -11.37 -14.58
CA GLU A 125 -15.42 -12.54 -15.39
C GLU A 125 -14.28 -13.56 -15.54
N ASN A 126 -13.03 -13.13 -15.33
CA ASN A 126 -11.83 -13.96 -15.43
C ASN A 126 -11.44 -14.59 -14.08
N GLY A 127 -12.09 -14.19 -12.98
CA GLY A 127 -11.76 -14.63 -11.62
C GLY A 127 -10.71 -13.76 -10.92
N ASP A 128 -10.29 -12.66 -11.53
CA ASP A 128 -9.31 -11.73 -10.97
C ASP A 128 -9.98 -10.72 -10.04
N PRO A 129 -9.33 -10.30 -8.93
CA PRO A 129 -9.91 -9.31 -8.04
C PRO A 129 -10.10 -7.95 -8.73
N ASN A 130 -11.27 -7.34 -8.59
CA ASN A 130 -11.51 -5.98 -9.09
C ASN A 130 -10.88 -4.94 -8.15
N PRO A 131 -10.02 -4.03 -8.65
CA PRO A 131 -9.52 -2.94 -7.83
C PRO A 131 -10.61 -1.90 -7.56
N PHE A 132 -10.45 -1.20 -6.45
CA PHE A 132 -11.23 0.01 -6.18
C PHE A 132 -10.54 1.21 -6.80
N VAL A 133 -11.30 1.98 -7.59
CA VAL A 133 -10.77 3.11 -8.37
C VAL A 133 -11.37 4.41 -7.84
N PHE A 134 -10.53 5.37 -7.53
CA PHE A 134 -10.95 6.70 -7.11
C PHE A 134 -9.96 7.78 -7.53
N VAL A 135 -10.34 9.05 -7.34
CA VAL A 135 -9.47 10.20 -7.60
C VAL A 135 -8.92 10.68 -6.27
N LEU A 136 -7.58 10.71 -6.11
CA LEU A 136 -6.96 11.10 -4.86
C LEU A 136 -7.30 12.56 -4.51
N GLY A 137 -7.69 12.81 -3.27
CA GLY A 137 -8.06 14.15 -2.80
C GLY A 137 -9.43 14.65 -3.30
N SER A 138 -10.25 13.77 -3.89
CA SER A 138 -11.62 14.14 -4.32
C SER A 138 -12.65 14.15 -3.19
N GLY A 139 -12.28 13.73 -1.98
CA GLY A 139 -13.20 13.59 -0.85
C GLY A 139 -14.23 12.46 -1.02
N LYS A 140 -14.06 11.61 -2.03
CA LYS A 140 -14.94 10.46 -2.27
C LYS A 140 -14.65 9.27 -1.38
N VAL A 141 -13.51 9.25 -0.71
CA VAL A 141 -13.11 8.15 0.18
C VAL A 141 -12.91 8.68 1.59
N ILE A 142 -12.90 7.78 2.58
CA ILE A 142 -12.57 8.15 3.96
C ILE A 142 -11.20 8.85 4.00
N THR A 143 -11.11 9.95 4.75
CA THR A 143 -9.91 10.80 4.80
C THR A 143 -8.67 10.01 5.18
N GLY A 144 -8.78 9.03 6.09
CA GLY A 144 -7.65 8.20 6.48
C GLY A 144 -7.06 7.36 5.33
N ILE A 145 -7.85 6.99 4.32
CA ILE A 145 -7.36 6.26 3.14
C ILE A 145 -6.73 7.22 2.13
N ASP A 146 -7.30 8.41 1.93
CA ASP A 146 -6.66 9.46 1.12
C ASP A 146 -5.24 9.77 1.65
N GLU A 147 -5.11 9.99 2.97
CA GLU A 147 -3.80 10.25 3.60
C GLU A 147 -2.83 9.08 3.48
N ALA A 148 -3.34 7.85 3.66
CA ALA A 148 -2.55 6.64 3.51
C ALA A 148 -1.98 6.53 2.08
N VAL A 149 -2.83 6.63 1.07
CA VAL A 149 -2.45 6.45 -0.33
C VAL A 149 -1.49 7.54 -0.80
N ARG A 150 -1.66 8.78 -0.31
CA ARG A 150 -0.74 9.89 -0.58
C ARG A 150 0.68 9.65 -0.06
N SER A 151 0.83 8.86 1.01
CA SER A 151 2.14 8.51 1.58
C SER A 151 2.83 7.32 0.90
N MET A 152 2.13 6.60 0.02
CA MET A 152 2.60 5.35 -0.56
C MET A 152 3.14 5.51 -1.97
N LYS A 153 3.99 4.58 -2.39
CA LYS A 153 4.40 4.42 -3.79
C LYS A 153 3.56 3.35 -4.48
N VAL A 154 3.33 3.53 -5.79
CA VAL A 154 2.74 2.48 -6.63
C VAL A 154 3.56 1.19 -6.53
N GLY A 155 2.86 0.07 -6.41
CA GLY A 155 3.40 -1.26 -6.12
C GLY A 155 3.63 -1.55 -4.64
N GLY A 156 3.43 -0.58 -3.75
CA GLY A 156 3.62 -0.74 -2.31
C GLY A 156 2.43 -1.36 -1.60
N ILE A 157 2.70 -2.03 -0.49
CA ILE A 157 1.69 -2.61 0.42
C ILE A 157 1.88 -2.01 1.81
N CYS A 158 0.84 -1.39 2.34
CA CYS A 158 0.85 -0.83 3.69
C CYS A 158 -0.34 -1.33 4.49
N ARG A 159 -0.11 -1.53 5.78
CA ARG A 159 -1.18 -1.68 6.76
C ARG A 159 -1.36 -0.36 7.48
N VAL A 160 -2.56 0.20 7.44
CA VAL A 160 -2.89 1.46 8.07
C VAL A 160 -3.90 1.29 9.19
N VAL A 161 -3.70 2.04 10.26
CA VAL A 161 -4.60 2.18 11.39
C VAL A 161 -5.22 3.56 11.33
N ILE A 162 -6.53 3.59 11.10
CA ILE A 162 -7.27 4.84 10.91
C ILE A 162 -8.05 5.14 12.19
N PRO A 163 -7.82 6.30 12.82
CA PRO A 163 -8.58 6.72 13.99
C PRO A 163 -10.04 7.00 13.61
N PRO A 164 -10.98 6.90 14.55
CA PRO A 164 -12.41 7.04 14.23
C PRO A 164 -12.80 8.39 13.63
N SER A 165 -12.07 9.46 13.96
CA SER A 165 -12.28 10.82 13.42
C SER A 165 -12.06 10.90 11.91
N LEU A 166 -11.25 10.00 11.34
CA LEU A 166 -10.86 9.97 9.92
C LEU A 166 -11.43 8.75 9.18
N GLY A 167 -12.26 7.96 9.86
CA GLY A 167 -13.00 6.83 9.31
C GLY A 167 -14.49 7.14 9.21
N TYR A 168 -15.34 6.17 9.59
CA TYR A 168 -16.79 6.38 9.58
C TYR A 168 -17.26 7.16 10.81
N GLN A 169 -17.81 8.34 10.57
CA GLN A 169 -18.32 9.20 11.64
C GLN A 169 -19.76 8.86 12.04
N ASN A 170 -20.60 8.35 11.11
CA ASN A 170 -21.99 8.01 11.42
C ASN A 170 -22.19 6.51 11.68
N THR A 171 -22.89 6.18 12.77
CA THR A 171 -23.18 4.79 13.18
C THR A 171 -24.02 4.01 12.15
N SER A 172 -24.82 4.71 11.33
CA SER A 172 -25.61 4.11 10.24
C SER A 172 -24.76 3.61 9.07
N GLN A 173 -23.50 4.03 9.01
CA GLN A 173 -22.51 3.67 7.98
C GLN A 173 -21.50 2.63 8.51
N GLU A 174 -21.67 2.17 9.75
CA GLU A 174 -20.84 1.10 10.28
C GLU A 174 -21.15 -0.24 9.59
N PRO A 175 -20.13 -1.07 9.37
CA PRO A 175 -20.32 -2.47 9.01
C PRO A 175 -21.26 -3.20 10.00
N ILE A 176 -22.25 -3.92 9.46
CA ILE A 176 -23.22 -4.69 10.25
C ILE A 176 -22.73 -6.14 10.43
N PRO A 177 -22.56 -6.64 11.67
CA PRO A 177 -22.08 -8.00 11.91
C PRO A 177 -23.01 -9.05 11.29
N PRO A 178 -22.48 -10.17 10.78
CA PRO A 178 -23.25 -11.18 10.04
C PRO A 178 -24.43 -11.77 10.83
N ASN A 179 -24.36 -11.75 12.17
CA ASN A 179 -25.42 -12.27 13.04
C ASN A 179 -26.61 -11.31 13.25
N LYS A 180 -26.63 -10.13 12.62
CA LYS A 180 -27.83 -9.27 12.54
C LYS A 180 -28.36 -9.29 11.11
N MET A 181 -29.38 -10.13 10.86
CA MET A 181 -30.16 -10.27 9.62
C MET A 181 -29.43 -9.79 8.35
N HIS A 182 -28.69 -10.68 7.72
CA HIS A 182 -28.32 -10.53 6.32
C HIS A 182 -29.63 -10.53 5.49
N ASN A 183 -30.13 -9.35 5.15
CA ASN A 183 -31.15 -9.25 4.11
C ASN A 183 -30.44 -9.52 2.77
N PRO A 184 -30.73 -10.64 2.07
CA PRO A 184 -30.06 -10.99 0.82
C PRO A 184 -30.33 -10.00 -0.32
N ASN A 185 -31.36 -9.15 -0.18
CA ASN A 185 -31.66 -8.07 -1.13
C ASN A 185 -30.88 -6.78 -0.84
N LYS A 186 -30.15 -6.70 0.28
CA LYS A 186 -29.19 -5.63 0.54
C LYS A 186 -27.82 -6.09 0.03
N MET A 187 -27.73 -6.25 -1.29
CA MET A 187 -26.45 -6.28 -1.99
C MET A 187 -25.68 -5.04 -1.53
N HIS A 188 -24.63 -5.25 -0.74
CA HIS A 188 -23.74 -4.17 -0.35
C HIS A 188 -23.14 -3.68 -1.66
N LYS A 189 -23.49 -2.46 -2.08
CA LYS A 189 -22.91 -1.86 -3.29
C LYS A 189 -21.39 -1.96 -3.14
N HIS A 190 -20.71 -2.43 -4.18
CA HIS A 190 -19.26 -2.60 -4.19
C HIS A 190 -18.59 -1.35 -3.58
N TYR A 191 -17.70 -1.56 -2.59
CA TYR A 191 -16.89 -0.51 -1.98
C TYR A 191 -17.68 0.60 -1.26
N LYS A 192 -18.96 0.35 -0.97
CA LYS A 192 -19.83 1.31 -0.26
C LYS A 192 -19.20 1.79 1.03
N PHE A 193 -18.48 0.91 1.72
CA PHE A 193 -17.82 1.29 2.96
C PHE A 193 -16.83 2.41 2.68
N LEU A 194 -15.92 2.33 1.70
CA LEU A 194 -14.96 3.42 1.48
C LEU A 194 -15.60 4.78 1.11
N LEU A 195 -16.79 4.79 0.49
CA LEU A 195 -17.39 5.99 -0.09
C LEU A 195 -18.25 6.82 0.88
N ASP A 196 -18.74 6.23 1.97
CA ASP A 196 -19.80 6.81 2.81
C ASP A 196 -19.28 7.76 3.92
N ALA A 197 -18.10 8.41 3.79
CA ALA A 197 -17.58 9.32 4.82
C ALA A 197 -17.86 10.82 4.60
N SER A 198 -18.47 11.21 3.47
CA SER A 198 -18.82 12.60 3.17
C SER A 198 -20.30 12.92 3.42
#